data_AF-A0A4Q6G7B6-F1
#
_entry.id   AF-A0A4Q6G7B6-F1
#
_cell.length_a   1.000
_cell.length_b   1.000
_cell.length_c   1.000
_cell.angle_alpha   90.00
_cell.angle_beta   90.00
_cell.angle_gamma   90.00
#
_symmetry.space_group_name_H-M   'P 1'
#
loop_
_entity.id
_entity.type
_entity.pdbx_description
1 polymer ?
#
loop_
_entity_poly.entity_id
_entity_poly.type
_entity_poly.pdbx_seq_one_letter_code
_entity_poly.pdbx_strand_id
1 'polypeptide(L)'
;WRILRMGYSLTGIENHPATPEATGLEVDKFDGRAVRDYLETYLGKYQAAAGKDLVGARGVRAMVTDSTEVGAANWTPRMLEQFRRLRGYDARPWLPALVGVVIGNRARTDAFLYDYRRTLADLMASEHYGTLAKVAREKGIRTYGEALESSRVTFGDDMAMRSHADVPMAAMWTYRPEYGPNPTAIADMRGAASVSHLYGQNLVAAESLTSAMSPWAFSPADLRPMIDMEFASGVNLPVIHTSVHQPLDDARKPGLSLAIFGQYFNRNETWAEMARPWVDYMARSAFLLQQGRFYADVAYFYGEEAPLVALYKNGQPPDAPRRYAYDFVNPDALLNKLSVKDGDLVAQSGARYRVLFLGGSSHRMSLATLRRLHALAGAGATIVGQAPAASPALADDPVQFKALVKRMWSGAPQTRVGKGRVVNGRDVESVLASVGQEPDVEIAPSAESPLLFVHRRLADGDLYFVTNRSAKA
;
A
#
# COMPACT_ATOMS: atom_id res chain seq x y z
N TRP A 1 -43.58 18.41 -0.64
CA TRP A 1 -42.35 18.34 -1.45
C TRP A 1 -41.16 18.78 -0.61
N ARG A 2 -40.02 18.08 -0.72
CA ARG A 2 -38.75 18.54 -0.16
C ARG A 2 -37.83 18.86 -1.33
N ILE A 3 -37.39 20.11 -1.43
CA ILE A 3 -36.48 20.57 -2.48
C ILE A 3 -35.08 20.58 -1.88
N LEU A 4 -34.16 19.80 -2.46
CA LEU A 4 -32.77 19.75 -2.03
C LEU A 4 -31.89 20.47 -3.06
N ARG A 5 -31.33 21.61 -2.68
CA ARG A 5 -30.30 22.30 -3.46
C ARG A 5 -28.93 21.85 -2.97
N MET A 6 -28.25 21.05 -3.78
CA MET A 6 -26.88 20.61 -3.48
C MET A 6 -25.88 21.51 -4.21
N GLY A 7 -24.78 21.81 -3.53
CA GLY A 7 -23.64 22.53 -4.06
C GLY A 7 -22.37 22.00 -3.38
N TYR A 8 -21.23 22.57 -3.73
CA TYR A 8 -19.95 22.28 -3.09
C TYR A 8 -19.25 23.58 -2.73
N SER A 9 -18.36 23.51 -1.74
CA SER A 9 -17.47 24.60 -1.33
C SER A 9 -16.07 24.03 -1.11
N LEU A 10 -15.09 24.90 -0.93
CA LEU A 10 -13.72 24.49 -0.62
C LEU A 10 -13.65 23.86 0.78
N THR A 11 -12.76 22.88 0.95
CA THR A 11 -12.39 22.36 2.28
C THR A 11 -11.47 23.32 3.02
N GLY A 12 -10.73 24.15 2.30
CA GLY A 12 -9.79 25.14 2.86
C GLY A 12 -8.44 24.55 3.29
N ILE A 13 -8.15 23.30 2.96
CA ILE A 13 -6.86 22.68 3.26
C ILE A 13 -5.79 23.23 2.31
N GLU A 14 -4.63 23.54 2.87
CA GLU A 14 -3.47 24.08 2.16
C GLU A 14 -2.25 23.16 2.31
N ASN A 15 -1.30 23.28 1.37
CA ASN A 15 -0.04 22.55 1.47
C ASN A 15 0.77 23.00 2.69
N HIS A 16 1.52 22.09 3.30
CA HIS A 16 2.28 22.38 4.50
C HIS A 16 3.50 21.46 4.66
N PRO A 17 4.55 21.91 5.37
CA PRO A 17 4.82 23.31 5.74
C PRO A 17 5.43 24.10 4.57
N ALA A 18 4.97 25.35 4.35
CA ALA A 18 5.56 26.27 3.35
C ALA A 18 5.49 27.72 3.85
N THR A 19 6.29 28.62 3.26
CA THR A 19 6.18 30.05 3.53
C THR A 19 4.85 30.58 2.99
N PRO A 20 4.30 31.70 3.51
CA PRO A 20 3.01 32.22 3.07
C PRO A 20 2.88 32.42 1.55
N GLU A 21 3.97 32.77 0.87
CA GLU A 21 4.00 33.00 -0.58
C GLU A 21 3.98 31.70 -1.41
N ALA A 22 4.32 30.58 -0.78
CA ALA A 22 4.35 29.23 -1.34
C ALA A 22 3.24 28.33 -0.78
N THR A 23 2.34 28.88 0.04
CA THR A 23 1.18 28.21 0.60
C THR A 23 -0.06 28.55 -0.22
N GLY A 24 -0.85 27.53 -0.54
CA GLY A 24 -2.15 27.69 -1.17
C GLY A 24 -2.95 26.40 -1.08
N LEU A 25 -4.15 26.45 -1.66
CA LEU A 25 -5.11 25.35 -1.58
C LEU A 25 -4.54 24.07 -2.19
N GLU A 26 -4.79 22.96 -1.48
CA GLU A 26 -4.61 21.63 -2.02
C GLU A 26 -5.46 21.43 -3.28
N VAL A 27 -4.85 20.92 -4.34
CA VAL A 27 -5.54 20.64 -5.61
C VAL A 27 -6.62 19.57 -5.42
N ASP A 28 -7.75 19.69 -6.15
CA ASP A 28 -8.79 18.64 -6.17
C ASP A 28 -8.19 17.32 -6.65
N LYS A 29 -8.10 16.36 -5.72
CA LYS A 29 -7.47 15.06 -5.93
C LYS A 29 -8.27 14.14 -6.85
N PHE A 30 -9.54 14.46 -7.11
CA PHE A 30 -10.42 13.66 -7.95
C PHE A 30 -10.59 14.22 -9.37
N ASP A 31 -9.88 15.31 -9.70
CA ASP A 31 -9.88 15.92 -11.03
C ASP A 31 -8.47 15.87 -11.65
N GLY A 32 -8.24 14.91 -12.54
CA GLY A 32 -6.93 14.71 -13.16
C GLY A 32 -6.47 15.87 -14.04
N ARG A 33 -7.37 16.73 -14.50
CA ARG A 33 -6.97 17.96 -15.22
C ARG A 33 -6.41 18.97 -14.23
N ALA A 34 -7.09 19.20 -13.11
CA ALA A 34 -6.60 20.10 -12.07
C ALA A 34 -5.25 19.64 -11.52
N VAL A 35 -5.09 18.34 -11.25
CA VAL A 35 -3.83 17.74 -10.80
C VAL A 35 -2.70 17.93 -11.81
N ARG A 36 -2.98 17.75 -13.12
CA ARG A 36 -2.00 18.00 -14.18
C ARG A 36 -1.56 19.45 -14.21
N ASP A 37 -2.51 20.39 -14.24
CA ASP A 37 -2.22 21.81 -14.33
C ASP A 37 -1.37 22.28 -13.12
N TYR A 38 -1.69 21.77 -11.93
CA TYR A 38 -0.90 21.97 -10.71
C TYR A 38 0.54 21.46 -10.88
N LEU A 39 0.71 20.19 -11.26
CA LEU A 39 2.03 19.57 -11.30
C LEU A 39 2.91 20.12 -12.43
N GLU A 40 2.34 20.40 -13.60
CA GLU A 40 3.07 21.04 -14.70
C GLU A 40 3.57 22.44 -14.30
N THR A 41 2.74 23.21 -13.58
CA THR A 41 3.14 24.51 -13.02
C THR A 41 4.27 24.34 -11.99
N TYR A 42 4.13 23.37 -11.07
CA TYR A 42 5.14 23.10 -10.04
C TYR A 42 6.48 22.71 -10.65
N LEU A 43 6.50 21.75 -11.57
CA LEU A 43 7.72 21.32 -12.24
C LEU A 43 8.31 22.42 -13.14
N GLY A 44 7.47 23.29 -13.72
CA GLY A 44 7.92 24.48 -14.42
C GLY A 44 8.75 25.43 -13.53
N LYS A 45 8.36 25.60 -12.26
CA LYS A 45 9.12 26.38 -11.28
C LYS A 45 10.48 25.75 -10.98
N TYR A 46 10.55 24.42 -10.85
CA TYR A 46 11.83 23.71 -10.68
C TYR A 46 12.74 23.86 -11.88
N GLN A 47 12.19 23.78 -13.09
CA GLN A 47 12.96 24.00 -14.32
C GLN A 47 13.51 25.44 -14.41
N ALA A 48 12.74 26.43 -13.95
CA ALA A 48 13.20 27.82 -13.90
C ALA A 48 14.31 28.02 -12.85
N ALA A 49 14.21 27.36 -11.69
CA ALA A 49 15.18 27.49 -10.60
C ALA A 49 16.49 26.72 -10.84
N ALA A 50 16.39 25.45 -11.22
CA ALA A 50 17.55 24.58 -11.42
C ALA A 50 18.14 24.66 -12.83
N GLY A 51 17.38 25.18 -13.80
CA GLY A 51 17.68 25.04 -15.22
C GLY A 51 17.06 23.76 -15.79
N LYS A 52 16.50 23.88 -17.00
CA LYS A 52 15.74 22.81 -17.67
C LYS A 52 16.55 21.51 -17.82
N ASP A 53 17.85 21.62 -18.05
CA ASP A 53 18.76 20.49 -18.29
C ASP A 53 19.09 19.70 -17.01
N LEU A 54 18.73 20.25 -15.85
CA LEU A 54 18.88 19.65 -14.52
C LEU A 54 17.56 19.10 -13.97
N VAL A 55 16.55 18.90 -14.81
CA VAL A 55 15.32 18.17 -14.47
C VAL A 55 15.10 17.06 -15.50
N GLY A 56 15.06 15.81 -15.07
CA GLY A 56 14.92 14.64 -15.96
C GLY A 56 16.11 13.70 -15.87
N ALA A 57 17.02 13.76 -16.84
CA ALA A 57 18.18 12.85 -16.93
C ALA A 57 19.36 13.22 -16.02
N ARG A 58 19.42 14.46 -15.52
CA ARG A 58 20.45 14.99 -14.62
C ARG A 58 19.78 15.86 -13.56
N GLY A 59 20.48 16.17 -12.47
CA GLY A 59 19.94 17.00 -11.39
C GLY A 59 18.74 16.34 -10.69
N VAL A 60 17.57 16.97 -10.75
CA VAL A 60 16.31 16.46 -10.21
C VAL A 60 15.84 15.26 -11.04
N ARG A 61 15.97 14.06 -10.48
CA ARG A 61 15.65 12.77 -11.15
C ARG A 61 14.33 12.17 -10.72
N ALA A 62 13.74 12.68 -9.64
CA ALA A 62 12.53 12.13 -9.07
C ALA A 62 11.72 13.21 -8.35
N MET A 63 10.44 12.93 -8.16
CA MET A 63 9.58 13.61 -7.21
C MET A 63 9.09 12.61 -6.16
N VAL A 64 8.80 13.12 -4.98
CA VAL A 64 8.16 12.37 -3.89
C VAL A 64 6.73 12.88 -3.77
N THR A 65 5.77 11.96 -3.68
CA THR A 65 4.42 12.25 -3.19
C THR A 65 4.33 11.70 -1.79
N ASP A 66 4.43 12.61 -0.83
CA ASP A 66 4.43 12.33 0.61
C ASP A 66 3.11 11.71 1.08
N SER A 67 3.07 11.21 2.32
CA SER A 67 1.83 10.66 2.88
C SER A 67 0.72 11.72 2.92
N THR A 68 -0.51 11.30 2.57
CA THR A 68 -1.60 12.26 2.32
C THR A 68 -2.41 12.54 3.58
N GLU A 69 -2.41 13.79 4.05
CA GLU A 69 -3.18 14.24 5.22
C GLU A 69 -4.17 15.38 4.87
N VAL A 70 -4.67 15.39 3.63
CA VAL A 70 -5.43 16.53 3.06
C VAL A 70 -6.92 16.58 3.43
N GLY A 71 -7.32 15.83 4.46
CA GLY A 71 -8.70 15.77 4.96
C GLY A 71 -9.71 15.08 4.03
N ALA A 72 -10.99 15.21 4.39
CA ALA A 72 -12.09 14.41 3.84
C ALA A 72 -12.90 15.13 2.73
N ALA A 73 -12.27 15.40 1.58
CA ALA A 73 -13.00 15.85 0.40
C ALA A 73 -13.91 14.72 -0.15
N ASN A 74 -15.12 15.06 -0.61
CA ASN A 74 -16.11 14.06 -1.06
C ASN A 74 -16.88 14.45 -2.33
N TRP A 75 -16.43 15.47 -3.06
CA TRP A 75 -17.06 15.94 -4.29
C TRP A 75 -16.00 16.44 -5.28
N THR A 76 -16.29 16.30 -6.57
CA THR A 76 -15.55 16.90 -7.68
C THR A 76 -16.53 17.21 -8.82
N PRO A 77 -16.28 18.21 -9.70
CA PRO A 77 -17.26 18.61 -10.71
C PRO A 77 -17.77 17.48 -11.62
N ARG A 78 -16.91 16.49 -11.92
CA ARG A 78 -17.26 15.33 -12.77
C ARG A 78 -17.76 14.11 -11.97
N MET A 79 -18.09 14.26 -10.69
CA MET A 79 -18.43 13.13 -9.80
C MET A 79 -19.57 12.27 -10.34
N LEU A 80 -20.65 12.86 -10.87
CA LEU A 80 -21.80 12.09 -11.39
C LEU A 80 -21.45 11.30 -12.66
N GLU A 81 -20.62 11.87 -13.52
CA GLU A 81 -20.13 11.21 -14.74
C GLU A 81 -19.22 10.04 -14.36
N GLN A 82 -18.25 10.29 -13.48
CA GLN A 82 -17.29 9.30 -13.02
C GLN A 82 -17.98 8.16 -12.25
N PHE A 83 -18.92 8.49 -11.37
CA PHE A 83 -19.73 7.50 -10.67
C PHE A 83 -20.48 6.60 -11.65
N ARG A 84 -21.16 7.17 -12.65
CA ARG A 84 -21.90 6.37 -13.64
C ARG A 84 -20.96 5.47 -14.44
N ARG A 85 -19.79 5.97 -14.85
CA ARG A 85 -18.77 5.20 -15.56
C ARG A 85 -18.26 4.02 -14.72
N LEU A 86 -17.99 4.26 -13.45
CA LEU A 86 -17.31 3.30 -12.55
C LEU A 86 -18.26 2.32 -11.87
N ARG A 87 -19.50 2.73 -11.57
CA ARG A 87 -20.51 1.95 -10.82
C ARG A 87 -21.64 1.43 -11.71
N GLY A 88 -21.80 1.98 -12.91
CA GLY A 88 -22.77 1.49 -13.91
C GLY A 88 -24.21 1.96 -13.72
N TYR A 89 -24.48 2.91 -12.80
CA TYR A 89 -25.81 3.49 -12.60
C TYR A 89 -25.75 4.97 -12.22
N ASP A 90 -26.90 5.63 -12.24
CA ASP A 90 -27.02 7.06 -11.95
C ASP A 90 -27.08 7.34 -10.45
N ALA A 91 -26.17 8.18 -9.94
CA ALA A 91 -26.15 8.62 -8.54
C ALA A 91 -27.23 9.65 -8.20
N ARG A 92 -27.80 10.37 -9.19
CA ARG A 92 -28.72 11.50 -8.94
C ARG A 92 -29.92 11.16 -8.04
N PRO A 93 -30.61 10.01 -8.19
CA PRO A 93 -31.71 9.63 -7.30
C PRO A 93 -31.27 9.37 -5.84
N TRP A 94 -29.98 9.17 -5.62
CA TRP A 94 -29.40 8.75 -4.34
C TRP A 94 -28.66 9.87 -3.62
N LEU A 95 -28.40 11.00 -4.27
CA LEU A 95 -27.68 12.13 -3.65
C LEU A 95 -28.26 12.61 -2.31
N PRO A 96 -29.58 12.57 -2.04
CA PRO A 96 -30.09 12.89 -0.70
C PRO A 96 -29.49 12.03 0.44
N ALA A 97 -28.99 10.83 0.14
CA ALA A 97 -28.29 10.00 1.12
C ALA A 97 -27.01 10.64 1.65
N LEU A 98 -26.34 11.49 0.86
CA LEU A 98 -25.14 12.22 1.29
C LEU A 98 -25.44 13.24 2.40
N VAL A 99 -26.71 13.63 2.56
CA VAL A 99 -27.19 14.54 3.62
C VAL A 99 -28.12 13.82 4.63
N GLY A 100 -27.98 12.50 4.74
CA GLY A 100 -28.64 11.69 5.77
C GLY A 100 -30.06 11.22 5.44
N VAL A 101 -30.55 11.40 4.21
CA VAL A 101 -31.88 10.91 3.81
C VAL A 101 -31.79 9.44 3.40
N VAL A 102 -32.58 8.58 4.05
CA VAL A 102 -32.70 7.17 3.65
C VAL A 102 -33.52 7.07 2.37
N ILE A 103 -32.96 6.44 1.33
CA ILE A 103 -33.61 6.21 0.03
C ILE A 103 -33.91 4.72 -0.12
N GLY A 104 -35.20 4.39 -0.20
CA GLY A 104 -35.67 3.01 -0.13
C GLY A 104 -35.55 2.45 1.30
N ASN A 105 -34.42 1.85 1.63
CA ASN A 105 -34.14 1.33 2.98
C ASN A 105 -32.67 1.54 3.37
N ARG A 106 -32.34 1.26 4.64
CA ARG A 106 -30.98 1.43 5.18
C ARG A 106 -29.94 0.69 4.36
N ALA A 107 -30.12 -0.60 4.14
CA ALA A 107 -29.17 -1.43 3.39
C ALA A 107 -28.89 -0.91 1.97
N ARG A 108 -29.92 -0.47 1.24
CA ARG A 108 -29.75 0.12 -0.10
C ARG A 108 -29.07 1.48 -0.05
N THR A 109 -29.41 2.30 0.93
CA THR A 109 -28.75 3.60 1.15
C THR A 109 -27.27 3.42 1.47
N ASP A 110 -26.95 2.48 2.37
CA ASP A 110 -25.59 2.16 2.78
C ASP A 110 -24.77 1.60 1.61
N ALA A 111 -25.38 0.78 0.74
CA ALA A 111 -24.74 0.27 -0.47
C ALA A 111 -24.44 1.38 -1.49
N PHE A 112 -25.34 2.35 -1.67
CA PHE A 112 -25.03 3.53 -2.46
C PHE A 112 -23.88 4.34 -1.85
N LEU A 113 -23.89 4.57 -0.54
CA LEU A 113 -22.82 5.32 0.12
C LEU A 113 -21.48 4.59 0.03
N TYR A 114 -21.50 3.25 0.04
CA TYR A 114 -20.33 2.43 -0.27
C TYR A 114 -19.84 2.69 -1.70
N ASP A 115 -20.70 2.59 -2.72
CA ASP A 115 -20.34 2.83 -4.12
C ASP A 115 -19.81 4.26 -4.34
N TYR A 116 -20.33 5.23 -3.60
CA TYR A 116 -19.89 6.62 -3.64
C TYR A 116 -18.48 6.78 -3.06
N ARG A 117 -18.21 6.21 -1.87
CA ARG A 117 -16.85 6.19 -1.28
C ARG A 117 -15.86 5.43 -2.15
N ARG A 118 -16.27 4.30 -2.73
CA ARG A 118 -15.47 3.52 -3.68
C ARG A 118 -15.10 4.34 -4.91
N THR A 119 -16.03 5.14 -5.42
CA THR A 119 -15.78 6.04 -6.55
C THR A 119 -14.73 7.09 -6.20
N LEU A 120 -14.80 7.72 -5.03
CA LEU A 120 -13.78 8.66 -4.56
C LEU A 120 -12.40 7.99 -4.41
N ALA A 121 -12.35 6.77 -3.86
CA ALA A 121 -11.11 6.01 -3.72
C ALA A 121 -10.48 5.65 -5.09
N ASP A 122 -11.30 5.24 -6.07
CA ASP A 122 -10.82 4.96 -7.42
C ASP A 122 -10.30 6.23 -8.12
N LEU A 123 -10.96 7.38 -7.90
CA LEU A 123 -10.51 8.67 -8.44
C LEU A 123 -9.23 9.16 -7.74
N MET A 124 -9.07 8.94 -6.43
CA MET A 124 -7.83 9.24 -5.73
C MET A 124 -6.65 8.51 -6.39
N ALA A 125 -6.77 7.21 -6.63
CA ALA A 125 -5.70 6.45 -7.29
C ALA A 125 -5.46 6.90 -8.74
N SER A 126 -6.53 7.05 -9.55
CA SER A 126 -6.38 7.30 -10.98
C SER A 126 -6.13 8.77 -11.35
N GLU A 127 -6.91 9.69 -10.78
CA GLU A 127 -6.91 11.11 -11.15
C GLU A 127 -5.80 11.87 -10.40
N HIS A 128 -5.43 11.47 -9.18
CA HIS A 128 -4.27 12.02 -8.49
C HIS A 128 -2.99 11.23 -8.81
N TYR A 129 -2.77 10.08 -8.17
CA TYR A 129 -1.51 9.34 -8.25
C TYR A 129 -1.17 8.91 -9.68
N GLY A 130 -2.16 8.46 -10.45
CA GLY A 130 -2.01 8.11 -11.86
C GLY A 130 -1.59 9.31 -12.73
N THR A 131 -2.18 10.48 -12.50
CA THR A 131 -1.80 11.72 -13.20
C THR A 131 -0.40 12.17 -12.82
N LEU A 132 -0.04 12.15 -11.53
CA LEU A 132 1.29 12.55 -11.06
C LEU A 132 2.37 11.69 -11.73
N ALA A 133 2.20 10.36 -11.71
CA ALA A 133 3.12 9.43 -12.37
C ALA A 133 3.19 9.64 -13.88
N LYS A 134 2.05 9.95 -14.54
CA LYS A 134 2.03 10.24 -15.97
C LYS A 134 2.83 11.50 -16.31
N VAL A 135 2.60 12.60 -15.60
CA VAL A 135 3.31 13.87 -15.82
C VAL A 135 4.79 13.74 -15.48
N ALA A 136 5.14 13.04 -14.40
CA ALA A 136 6.54 12.75 -14.04
C ALA A 136 7.28 12.01 -15.16
N ARG A 137 6.67 10.96 -15.72
CA ARG A 137 7.23 10.23 -16.88
C ARG A 137 7.38 11.11 -18.11
N GLU A 138 6.41 11.97 -18.41
CA GLU A 138 6.50 12.96 -19.50
C GLU A 138 7.68 13.95 -19.31
N LYS A 139 8.12 14.18 -18.06
CA LYS A 139 9.32 14.99 -17.72
C LYS A 139 10.59 14.16 -17.53
N GLY A 140 10.53 12.83 -17.72
CA GLY A 140 11.68 11.94 -17.56
C GLY A 140 12.20 11.81 -16.13
N ILE A 141 11.35 12.07 -15.12
CA ILE A 141 11.66 11.86 -13.70
C ILE A 141 10.84 10.71 -13.13
N ARG A 142 11.34 10.08 -12.07
CA ARG A 142 10.67 9.00 -11.35
C ARG A 142 9.70 9.54 -10.29
N THR A 143 8.76 8.72 -9.85
CA THR A 143 7.94 8.98 -8.66
C THR A 143 8.24 8.01 -7.54
N TYR A 144 8.53 8.56 -6.35
CA TYR A 144 8.44 7.86 -5.08
C TYR A 144 7.06 8.16 -4.50
N GLY A 145 6.27 7.13 -4.21
CA GLY A 145 4.87 7.30 -3.85
C GLY A 145 4.50 6.67 -2.53
N GLU A 146 4.26 7.50 -1.52
CA GLU A 146 3.60 7.08 -0.28
C GLU A 146 2.06 7.04 -0.45
N ALA A 147 1.35 6.72 0.64
CA ALA A 147 -0.11 6.62 0.64
C ALA A 147 -0.73 7.27 1.89
N LEU A 148 -1.40 6.48 2.73
CA LEU A 148 -2.13 6.96 3.91
C LEU A 148 -1.31 6.86 5.22
N GLU A 149 -0.22 6.08 5.19
CA GLU A 149 0.76 5.84 6.27
C GLU A 149 0.19 5.50 7.65
N SER A 150 -0.38 6.47 8.37
CA SER A 150 -0.71 6.39 9.80
C SER A 150 -2.18 6.07 10.10
N SER A 151 -3.12 6.49 9.24
CA SER A 151 -4.56 6.27 9.44
C SER A 151 -5.41 6.53 8.19
N ARG A 152 -6.71 6.22 8.24
CA ARG A 152 -7.65 6.49 7.14
C ARG A 152 -8.16 7.94 7.18
N VAL A 153 -7.28 8.88 6.86
CA VAL A 153 -7.60 10.32 6.82
C VAL A 153 -8.39 10.75 5.57
N THR A 154 -8.32 9.96 4.50
CA THR A 154 -9.10 10.16 3.26
C THR A 154 -9.57 8.83 2.66
N PHE A 155 -10.40 8.89 1.62
CA PHE A 155 -10.82 7.69 0.89
C PHE A 155 -9.75 7.29 -0.13
N GLY A 156 -9.26 6.06 0.02
CA GLY A 156 -8.25 5.49 -0.86
C GLY A 156 -8.00 4.04 -0.49
N ASP A 157 -7.43 3.32 -1.45
CA ASP A 157 -6.81 2.02 -1.25
C ASP A 157 -5.30 2.24 -1.35
N ASP A 158 -4.59 1.98 -0.25
CA ASP A 158 -3.16 2.31 -0.11
C ASP A 158 -2.27 1.51 -1.08
N MET A 159 -2.72 0.35 -1.58
CA MET A 159 -2.06 -0.32 -2.71
C MET A 159 -2.35 0.38 -4.06
N ALA A 160 -3.61 0.71 -4.35
CA ALA A 160 -3.98 1.35 -5.61
C ALA A 160 -3.34 2.73 -5.77
N MET A 161 -3.27 3.52 -4.70
CA MET A 161 -2.61 4.83 -4.67
C MET A 161 -1.14 4.72 -5.13
N ARG A 162 -0.42 3.67 -4.69
CA ARG A 162 1.00 3.48 -5.03
C ARG A 162 1.24 2.73 -6.34
N SER A 163 0.20 2.10 -6.91
CA SER A 163 0.33 1.23 -8.09
C SER A 163 0.88 1.92 -9.34
N HIS A 164 0.79 3.25 -9.41
CA HIS A 164 1.26 4.05 -10.53
C HIS A 164 2.70 4.57 -10.34
N ALA A 165 3.22 4.52 -9.12
CA ALA A 165 4.54 5.04 -8.79
C ALA A 165 5.66 4.15 -9.35
N ASP A 166 6.80 4.74 -9.71
CA ASP A 166 8.00 4.00 -10.09
C ASP A 166 8.63 3.29 -8.88
N VAL A 167 8.50 3.89 -7.70
CA VAL A 167 8.95 3.32 -6.42
C VAL A 167 7.83 3.49 -5.38
N PRO A 168 7.04 2.44 -5.09
CA PRO A 168 6.14 2.42 -3.94
C PRO A 168 6.91 2.69 -2.65
N MET A 169 6.39 3.58 -1.83
CA MET A 169 7.02 4.04 -0.59
C MET A 169 6.04 3.91 0.58
N ALA A 170 6.61 3.77 1.77
CA ALA A 170 5.91 3.65 3.05
C ALA A 170 6.72 4.44 4.09
N ALA A 171 6.36 4.37 5.37
CA ALA A 171 7.20 4.92 6.44
C ALA A 171 7.38 3.95 7.61
N MET A 172 8.48 4.13 8.35
CA MET A 172 8.59 3.57 9.69
C MET A 172 9.40 4.48 10.62
N TRP A 173 8.74 4.80 11.73
CA TRP A 173 9.36 5.54 12.83
C TRP A 173 10.16 4.61 13.74
N THR A 174 11.21 5.15 14.34
CA THR A 174 11.88 4.51 15.47
C THR A 174 10.88 4.22 16.59
N TYR A 175 11.14 3.14 17.31
CA TYR A 175 10.34 2.73 18.46
C TYR A 175 11.27 2.20 19.54
N ARG A 176 10.82 2.15 20.79
CA ARG A 176 11.62 1.49 21.81
C ARG A 176 11.44 -0.02 21.70
N PRO A 177 12.52 -0.83 21.73
CA PRO A 177 12.43 -2.28 21.54
C PRO A 177 11.41 -2.98 22.43
N GLU A 178 11.20 -2.50 23.66
CA GLU A 178 10.21 -3.04 24.61
C GLU A 178 8.75 -2.91 24.16
N TYR A 179 8.44 -1.96 23.27
CA TYR A 179 7.08 -1.75 22.73
C TYR A 179 6.89 -2.39 21.35
N GLY A 180 7.98 -2.65 20.64
CA GLY A 180 7.94 -3.14 19.26
C GLY A 180 7.48 -2.08 18.25
N PRO A 181 7.43 -2.43 16.96
CA PRO A 181 7.04 -1.51 15.90
C PRO A 181 5.55 -1.17 15.96
N ASN A 182 5.19 0.02 15.47
CA ASN A 182 3.79 0.37 15.22
C ASN A 182 3.20 -0.59 14.17
N PRO A 183 2.12 -1.34 14.48
CA PRO A 183 1.50 -2.25 13.52
C PRO A 183 1.09 -1.59 12.20
N THR A 184 0.68 -0.32 12.24
CA THR A 184 0.32 0.43 11.04
C THR A 184 1.51 0.59 10.09
N ALA A 185 2.72 0.88 10.60
CA ALA A 185 3.92 0.99 9.77
C ALA A 185 4.26 -0.34 9.08
N ILE A 186 4.05 -1.48 9.77
CA ILE A 186 4.22 -2.80 9.16
C ILE A 186 3.22 -3.03 8.04
N ALA A 187 1.95 -2.65 8.25
CA ALA A 187 0.91 -2.75 7.23
C ALA A 187 1.21 -1.86 6.02
N ASP A 188 1.71 -0.65 6.26
CA ASP A 188 2.08 0.29 5.22
C ASP A 188 3.24 -0.23 4.36
N MET A 189 4.35 -0.65 4.99
CA MET A 189 5.52 -1.23 4.31
C MET A 189 5.16 -2.50 3.53
N ARG A 190 4.40 -3.42 4.14
CA ARG A 190 3.96 -4.64 3.43
C ARG A 190 3.01 -4.31 2.28
N GLY A 191 2.21 -3.24 2.40
CA GLY A 191 1.41 -2.70 1.31
C GLY A 191 2.26 -2.20 0.14
N ALA A 192 3.27 -1.35 0.40
CA ALA A 192 4.22 -0.88 -0.61
C ALA A 192 4.96 -2.05 -1.28
N ALA A 193 5.44 -3.00 -0.49
CA ALA A 193 6.12 -4.19 -1.00
C ALA A 193 5.22 -5.03 -1.91
N SER A 194 3.98 -5.29 -1.47
CA SER A 194 3.00 -6.05 -2.25
C SER A 194 2.70 -5.37 -3.59
N VAL A 195 2.62 -4.03 -3.62
CA VAL A 195 2.50 -3.28 -4.89
C VAL A 195 3.72 -3.54 -5.77
N SER A 196 4.92 -3.37 -5.24
CA SER A 196 6.16 -3.54 -6.01
C SER A 196 6.29 -4.95 -6.61
N HIS A 197 5.87 -5.98 -5.86
CA HIS A 197 5.88 -7.37 -6.29
C HIS A 197 4.83 -7.67 -7.37
N LEU A 198 3.59 -7.20 -7.19
CA LEU A 198 2.47 -7.49 -8.13
C LEU A 198 2.52 -6.66 -9.41
N TYR A 199 2.97 -5.41 -9.33
CA TYR A 199 2.96 -4.45 -10.44
C TYR A 199 4.33 -4.34 -11.13
N GLY A 200 5.39 -4.88 -10.53
CA GLY A 200 6.68 -5.11 -11.19
C GLY A 200 7.72 -3.99 -11.01
N GLN A 201 7.53 -3.08 -10.05
CA GLN A 201 8.51 -2.03 -9.76
C GLN A 201 9.81 -2.58 -9.14
N ASN A 202 9.72 -3.69 -8.40
CA ASN A 202 10.79 -4.34 -7.62
C ASN A 202 11.43 -3.50 -6.49
N LEU A 203 11.55 -2.18 -6.66
CA LEU A 203 12.00 -1.26 -5.63
C LEU A 203 10.88 -0.94 -4.64
N VAL A 204 11.22 -0.88 -3.36
CA VAL A 204 10.32 -0.52 -2.26
C VAL A 204 11.08 0.43 -1.35
N ALA A 205 10.63 1.68 -1.30
CA ALA A 205 11.23 2.68 -0.43
C ALA A 205 10.50 2.76 0.92
N ALA A 206 11.18 3.32 1.91
CA ALA A 206 10.52 3.79 3.12
C ALA A 206 11.12 5.14 3.57
N GLU A 207 10.29 6.04 4.08
CA GLU A 207 10.72 7.08 5.00
C GLU A 207 11.22 6.37 6.27
N SER A 208 12.54 6.22 6.36
CA SER A 208 13.17 5.33 7.31
C SER A 208 13.62 6.10 8.56
N LEU A 209 13.30 5.53 9.73
CA LEU A 209 13.86 5.87 11.03
C LEU A 209 13.44 7.25 11.57
N THR A 210 12.28 7.77 11.20
CA THR A 210 11.74 9.01 11.81
C THR A 210 11.67 8.87 13.33
N SER A 211 12.17 9.86 14.06
CA SER A 211 12.15 9.85 15.52
C SER A 211 11.62 11.17 16.04
N ALA A 212 10.96 11.17 17.19
CA ALA A 212 10.46 12.38 17.82
C ALA A 212 11.01 12.52 19.24
N MET A 213 11.34 13.76 19.62
CA MET A 213 11.78 14.13 20.97
C MET A 213 12.96 13.28 21.51
N SER A 214 13.82 12.79 20.61
CA SER A 214 14.98 11.94 20.92
C SER A 214 16.27 12.57 20.35
N PRO A 215 16.66 13.77 20.81
CA PRO A 215 17.71 14.57 20.20
C PRO A 215 19.08 13.87 20.26
N TRP A 216 19.67 13.56 19.09
CA TRP A 216 20.99 12.90 18.94
C TRP A 216 21.17 11.64 19.80
N ALA A 217 20.09 10.90 20.02
CA ALA A 217 20.07 9.75 20.93
C ALA A 217 20.31 8.40 20.25
N PHE A 218 20.74 8.39 18.97
CA PHE A 218 20.85 7.17 18.17
C PHE A 218 22.25 7.00 17.58
N SER A 219 22.78 5.79 17.72
CA SER A 219 23.90 5.26 16.96
C SER A 219 23.41 4.18 15.98
N PRO A 220 24.25 3.70 15.05
CA PRO A 220 23.89 2.57 14.20
C PRO A 220 23.45 1.31 14.97
N ALA A 221 23.96 1.09 16.19
CA ALA A 221 23.55 -0.05 17.02
C ALA A 221 22.09 0.05 17.45
N ASP A 222 21.61 1.27 17.74
CA ASP A 222 20.22 1.53 18.13
C ASP A 222 19.27 1.43 16.93
N LEU A 223 19.75 1.81 15.74
CA LEU A 223 18.93 1.88 14.52
C LEU A 223 18.84 0.54 13.76
N ARG A 224 19.82 -0.34 13.93
CA ARG A 224 19.86 -1.62 13.20
C ARG A 224 18.60 -2.47 13.39
N PRO A 225 18.04 -2.67 14.60
CA PRO A 225 16.82 -3.47 14.73
C PRO A 225 15.65 -2.90 13.92
N MET A 226 15.59 -1.59 13.75
CA MET A 226 14.53 -0.91 13.00
C MET A 226 14.76 -1.12 11.50
N ILE A 227 15.96 -0.87 10.97
CA ILE A 227 16.22 -1.11 9.55
C ILE A 227 16.02 -2.58 9.15
N ASP A 228 16.37 -3.52 10.04
CA ASP A 228 16.16 -4.95 9.82
C ASP A 228 14.65 -5.29 9.75
N MET A 229 13.79 -4.53 10.45
CA MET A 229 12.35 -4.67 10.37
C MET A 229 11.80 -4.13 9.05
N GLU A 230 12.36 -3.02 8.53
CA GLU A 230 12.00 -2.52 7.19
C GLU A 230 12.35 -3.57 6.12
N PHE A 231 13.58 -4.09 6.16
CA PHE A 231 14.02 -5.16 5.27
C PHE A 231 13.14 -6.41 5.37
N ALA A 232 12.81 -6.85 6.59
CA ALA A 232 11.91 -7.99 6.82
C ALA A 232 10.45 -7.74 6.37
N SER A 233 10.06 -6.47 6.21
CA SER A 233 8.74 -6.05 5.74
C SER A 233 8.69 -5.82 4.22
N GLY A 234 9.82 -6.02 3.53
CA GLY A 234 9.93 -5.94 2.07
C GLY A 234 10.54 -4.63 1.55
N VAL A 235 10.91 -3.69 2.41
CA VAL A 235 11.67 -2.49 2.00
C VAL A 235 13.03 -2.93 1.47
N ASN A 236 13.46 -2.34 0.37
CA ASN A 236 14.80 -2.59 -0.18
C ASN A 236 15.48 -1.32 -0.69
N LEU A 237 14.94 -0.15 -0.35
CA LEU A 237 15.53 1.16 -0.64
C LEU A 237 15.21 2.15 0.51
N PRO A 238 15.88 2.03 1.68
CA PRO A 238 15.67 2.97 2.77
C PRO A 238 15.97 4.42 2.38
N VAL A 239 15.09 5.34 2.76
CA VAL A 239 15.27 6.80 2.58
C VAL A 239 15.27 7.41 3.98
N ILE A 240 16.47 7.62 4.53
CA ILE A 240 16.64 8.04 5.93
C ILE A 240 16.05 9.43 6.13
N HIS A 241 15.02 9.50 6.97
CA HIS A 241 14.48 10.75 7.50
C HIS A 241 15.30 11.15 8.72
N THR A 242 16.09 12.23 8.74
CA THR A 242 16.48 13.11 7.62
C THR A 242 17.99 13.41 7.67
N SER A 243 18.50 14.06 6.61
CA SER A 243 19.79 14.72 6.60
C SER A 243 19.60 16.25 6.48
N VAL A 244 19.29 16.90 7.60
CA VAL A 244 19.04 18.35 7.62
C VAL A 244 20.26 19.12 7.10
N HIS A 245 20.03 20.03 6.16
CA HIS A 245 21.07 20.90 5.62
C HIS A 245 21.69 21.78 6.71
N GLN A 246 23.03 21.82 6.78
CA GLN A 246 23.80 22.57 7.77
C GLN A 246 24.54 23.74 7.10
N PRO A 247 23.96 24.96 7.07
CA PRO A 247 24.57 26.12 6.40
C PRO A 247 25.60 26.85 7.25
N LEU A 248 25.64 26.57 8.56
CA LEU A 248 26.52 27.23 9.52
C LEU A 248 27.88 26.51 9.64
N ASP A 249 28.86 27.24 10.15
CA ASP A 249 30.18 26.68 10.46
C ASP A 249 30.16 25.68 11.62
N ASP A 250 31.30 25.04 11.84
CA ASP A 250 31.46 23.97 12.82
C ASP A 250 31.36 24.46 14.27
N ALA A 251 31.39 25.77 14.55
CA ALA A 251 31.20 26.31 15.90
C ALA A 251 29.74 26.20 16.39
N ARG A 252 28.82 25.82 15.49
CA ARG A 252 27.39 25.65 15.79
C ARG A 252 26.94 24.19 15.87
N LYS A 253 27.86 23.23 15.90
CA LYS A 253 27.53 21.80 16.05
C LYS A 253 26.71 21.54 17.34
N PRO A 254 25.71 20.63 17.30
CA PRO A 254 25.36 19.78 16.16
C PRO A 254 24.52 20.47 15.07
N GLY A 255 24.11 21.72 15.28
CA GLY A 255 23.50 22.57 14.26
C GLY A 255 21.98 22.47 14.21
N LEU A 256 21.43 22.65 13.02
CA LEU A 256 19.98 22.66 12.79
C LEU A 256 19.39 21.25 12.83
N SER A 257 18.13 21.15 13.25
CA SER A 257 17.30 19.95 13.18
C SER A 257 15.97 20.26 12.50
N LEU A 258 15.23 19.22 12.10
CA LEU A 258 13.85 19.35 11.65
C LEU A 258 12.96 19.42 12.90
N ALA A 259 12.86 20.61 13.50
CA ALA A 259 12.14 20.81 14.74
C ALA A 259 12.53 19.76 15.82
N ILE A 260 11.56 18.96 16.29
CA ILE A 260 11.75 17.91 17.30
C ILE A 260 12.09 16.54 16.71
N PHE A 261 12.22 16.45 15.38
CA PHE A 261 12.34 15.20 14.66
C PHE A 261 13.79 14.88 14.29
N GLY A 262 14.16 13.62 14.50
CA GLY A 262 15.33 13.00 13.89
C GLY A 262 14.92 12.09 12.72
N GLN A 263 15.83 11.28 12.19
CA GLN A 263 17.24 11.17 12.53
C GLN A 263 18.03 12.45 12.28
N TYR A 264 19.12 12.58 13.02
CA TYR A 264 20.06 13.69 12.91
C TYR A 264 21.23 13.31 12.00
N PHE A 265 20.94 12.56 10.93
CA PHE A 265 21.91 11.88 10.08
C PHE A 265 22.51 12.84 9.03
N ASN A 266 23.32 13.79 9.49
CA ASN A 266 24.04 14.74 8.65
C ASN A 266 25.51 14.84 9.07
N ARG A 267 26.28 15.69 8.36
CA ARG A 267 27.73 15.89 8.58
C ARG A 267 28.15 16.29 9.99
N ASN A 268 27.23 16.76 10.83
CA ASN A 268 27.51 17.22 12.19
C ASN A 268 27.23 16.15 13.27
N GLU A 269 26.67 14.99 12.90
CA GLU A 269 26.53 13.88 13.85
C GLU A 269 27.91 13.46 14.39
N THR A 270 27.97 13.10 15.67
CA THR A 270 29.20 12.72 16.37
C THR A 270 29.96 11.58 15.69
N TRP A 271 29.23 10.69 15.02
CA TRP A 271 29.75 9.56 14.25
C TRP A 271 29.62 9.72 12.72
N ALA A 272 29.36 10.94 12.22
CA ALA A 272 29.14 11.20 10.78
C ALA A 272 30.28 10.69 9.89
N GLU A 273 31.53 11.02 10.23
CA GLU A 273 32.72 10.59 9.48
C GLU A 273 33.02 9.09 9.63
N MET A 274 32.33 8.42 10.55
CA MET A 274 32.38 6.97 10.78
C MET A 274 31.10 6.27 10.30
N ALA A 275 30.17 6.97 9.64
CA ALA A 275 28.89 6.40 9.22
C ALA A 275 29.00 5.40 8.06
N ARG A 276 30.14 5.35 7.37
CA ARG A 276 30.28 4.54 6.14
C ARG A 276 29.95 3.06 6.34
N PRO A 277 30.40 2.35 7.40
CA PRO A 277 30.02 0.95 7.62
C PRO A 277 28.51 0.75 7.81
N TRP A 278 27.83 1.70 8.44
CA TRP A 278 26.37 1.68 8.60
C TRP A 278 25.65 1.83 7.25
N VAL A 279 26.08 2.78 6.42
CA VAL A 279 25.54 2.95 5.07
C VAL A 279 25.84 1.75 4.18
N ASP A 280 27.05 1.19 4.25
CA ASP A 280 27.42 -0.02 3.50
C ASP A 280 26.59 -1.23 3.93
N TYR A 281 26.25 -1.36 5.21
CA TYR A 281 25.34 -2.40 5.70
C TYR A 281 23.98 -2.29 5.01
N MET A 282 23.36 -1.11 5.07
CA MET A 282 22.06 -0.86 4.43
C MET A 282 22.14 -1.08 2.91
N ALA A 283 23.19 -0.59 2.26
CA ALA A 283 23.37 -0.72 0.82
C ALA A 283 23.55 -2.17 0.37
N ARG A 284 24.30 -3.00 1.10
CA ARG A 284 24.47 -4.43 0.78
C ARG A 284 23.18 -5.21 1.00
N SER A 285 22.48 -4.96 2.10
CA SER A 285 21.18 -5.58 2.38
C SER A 285 20.16 -5.21 1.30
N ALA A 286 20.03 -3.91 0.98
CA ALA A 286 19.20 -3.40 -0.11
C ALA A 286 19.55 -4.02 -1.46
N PHE A 287 20.84 -4.07 -1.81
CA PHE A 287 21.31 -4.66 -3.07
C PHE A 287 20.84 -6.11 -3.21
N LEU A 288 21.03 -6.94 -2.19
CA LEU A 288 20.61 -8.34 -2.18
C LEU A 288 19.08 -8.49 -2.24
N LEU A 289 18.35 -7.66 -1.48
CA LEU A 289 16.88 -7.67 -1.46
C LEU A 289 16.23 -7.14 -2.75
N GLN A 290 17.00 -6.52 -3.64
CA GLN A 290 16.58 -6.13 -4.98
C GLN A 290 16.84 -7.21 -6.05
N GLN A 291 17.64 -8.25 -5.77
CA GLN A 291 18.02 -9.26 -6.77
C GLN A 291 16.89 -10.25 -7.07
N GLY A 292 16.70 -10.63 -8.33
CA GLY A 292 15.68 -11.60 -8.73
C GLY A 292 14.25 -11.11 -8.50
N ARG A 293 13.40 -11.92 -7.85
CA ARG A 293 12.03 -11.56 -7.47
C ARG A 293 11.70 -12.02 -6.05
N PHE A 294 10.75 -11.37 -5.39
CA PHE A 294 10.18 -11.89 -4.15
C PHE A 294 9.48 -13.24 -4.40
N TYR A 295 9.65 -14.16 -3.45
CA TYR A 295 8.98 -15.44 -3.42
C TYR A 295 7.97 -15.45 -2.28
N ALA A 296 6.72 -15.80 -2.61
CA ALA A 296 5.62 -15.92 -1.66
C ALA A 296 4.61 -16.95 -2.17
N ASP A 297 4.10 -17.80 -1.28
CA ASP A 297 3.12 -18.82 -1.66
C ASP A 297 1.68 -18.34 -1.57
N VAL A 298 1.43 -17.24 -0.84
CA VAL A 298 0.09 -16.75 -0.52
C VAL A 298 -0.15 -15.36 -1.12
N ALA A 299 -1.19 -15.27 -1.94
CA ALA A 299 -1.83 -14.01 -2.30
C ALA A 299 -2.95 -13.72 -1.28
N TYR A 300 -2.78 -12.73 -0.40
CA TYR A 300 -3.74 -12.38 0.65
C TYR A 300 -4.70 -11.28 0.17
N PHE A 301 -5.89 -11.65 -0.27
CA PHE A 301 -6.93 -10.69 -0.65
C PHE A 301 -7.63 -10.13 0.59
N TYR A 302 -7.47 -8.83 0.86
CA TYR A 302 -7.96 -8.18 2.08
C TYR A 302 -9.36 -7.55 1.96
N GLY A 303 -10.02 -7.71 0.81
CA GLY A 303 -11.39 -7.24 0.57
C GLY A 303 -11.47 -5.88 -0.11
N GLU A 304 -12.62 -5.20 0.06
CA GLU A 304 -12.99 -4.02 -0.73
C GLU A 304 -13.44 -2.81 0.10
N GLU A 305 -13.18 -2.82 1.42
CA GLU A 305 -13.64 -1.77 2.35
C GLU A 305 -12.49 -0.84 2.80
N ALA A 306 -11.81 -1.18 3.89
CA ALA A 306 -10.76 -0.36 4.48
C ALA A 306 -9.39 -0.64 3.85
N PRO A 307 -8.50 0.37 3.77
CA PRO A 307 -7.10 0.18 3.37
C PRO A 307 -6.32 -0.63 4.42
N LEU A 308 -5.14 -1.12 4.06
CA LEU A 308 -4.31 -1.98 4.91
C LEU A 308 -3.98 -1.30 6.24
N VAL A 309 -3.56 -0.03 6.22
CA VAL A 309 -3.22 0.74 7.42
C VAL A 309 -4.39 0.84 8.41
N ALA A 310 -5.63 0.79 7.93
CA ALA A 310 -6.80 0.84 8.79
C ALA A 310 -7.26 -0.55 9.25
N LEU A 311 -7.16 -1.56 8.39
CA LEU A 311 -7.48 -2.95 8.73
C LEU A 311 -6.53 -3.51 9.81
N TYR A 312 -5.26 -3.13 9.75
CA TYR A 312 -4.18 -3.70 10.55
C TYR A 312 -3.55 -2.73 11.54
N LYS A 313 -4.25 -1.64 11.88
CA LYS A 313 -3.80 -0.63 12.86
C LYS A 313 -3.49 -1.20 14.26
N ASN A 314 -4.12 -2.32 14.61
CA ASN A 314 -4.02 -2.94 15.93
C ASN A 314 -3.17 -4.21 15.94
N GLY A 315 -2.53 -4.57 14.82
CA GLY A 315 -1.76 -5.81 14.71
C GLY A 315 -1.71 -6.35 13.28
N GLN A 316 -0.82 -7.32 13.07
CA GLN A 316 -0.73 -8.04 11.81
C GLN A 316 -1.97 -8.90 11.54
N PRO A 317 -2.24 -9.28 10.29
CA PRO A 317 -3.35 -10.19 9.98
C PRO A 317 -3.19 -11.49 10.79
N PRO A 318 -4.18 -11.87 11.63
CA PRO A 318 -4.04 -13.06 12.48
C PRO A 318 -3.99 -14.36 11.68
N ASP A 319 -4.54 -14.34 10.46
CA ASP A 319 -4.57 -15.48 9.54
C ASP A 319 -3.42 -15.46 8.51
N ALA A 320 -2.44 -14.56 8.65
CA ALA A 320 -1.25 -14.57 7.80
C ALA A 320 -0.38 -15.81 8.09
N PRO A 321 0.20 -16.44 7.05
CA PRO A 321 1.12 -17.56 7.27
C PRO A 321 2.37 -17.12 8.02
N ARG A 322 2.97 -18.03 8.78
CA ARG A 322 4.21 -17.81 9.54
C ARG A 322 5.41 -18.48 8.89
N ARG A 323 5.19 -19.64 8.26
CA ARG A 323 6.24 -20.44 7.59
C ARG A 323 6.34 -20.20 6.08
N TYR A 324 5.49 -19.31 5.57
CA TYR A 324 5.41 -18.95 4.15
C TYR A 324 5.32 -17.45 4.03
N ALA A 325 5.94 -16.89 2.98
CA ALA A 325 5.77 -15.49 2.65
C ALA A 325 4.42 -15.25 1.94
N TYR A 326 3.93 -14.00 2.03
CA TYR A 326 2.68 -13.57 1.40
C TYR A 326 2.79 -12.14 0.88
N ASP A 327 2.00 -11.82 -0.14
CA ASP A 327 1.69 -10.46 -0.58
C ASP A 327 0.22 -10.15 -0.33
N PHE A 328 -0.09 -8.90 0.02
CA PHE A 328 -1.46 -8.41 -0.05
C PHE A 328 -1.91 -8.26 -1.51
N VAL A 329 -3.19 -8.52 -1.76
CA VAL A 329 -3.83 -8.34 -3.07
C VAL A 329 -5.05 -7.45 -2.89
N ASN A 330 -5.05 -6.32 -3.58
CA ASN A 330 -6.21 -5.44 -3.64
C ASN A 330 -7.16 -5.84 -4.78
N PRO A 331 -8.35 -5.23 -4.89
CA PRO A 331 -9.30 -5.55 -5.95
C PRO A 331 -8.75 -5.30 -7.37
N ASP A 332 -7.94 -4.25 -7.59
CA ASP A 332 -7.32 -4.01 -8.90
C ASP A 332 -6.38 -5.15 -9.29
N ALA A 333 -5.47 -5.54 -8.40
CA ALA A 333 -4.54 -6.64 -8.65
C ALA A 333 -5.27 -7.96 -8.92
N LEU A 334 -6.32 -8.27 -8.15
CA LEU A 334 -7.13 -9.47 -8.35
C LEU A 334 -7.83 -9.47 -9.73
N LEU A 335 -8.42 -8.35 -10.12
CA LEU A 335 -9.18 -8.22 -11.36
C LEU A 335 -8.27 -8.18 -12.59
N ASN A 336 -7.16 -7.44 -12.49
CA ASN A 336 -6.42 -6.97 -13.65
C ASN A 336 -4.97 -7.46 -13.73
N LYS A 337 -4.39 -7.97 -12.63
CA LYS A 337 -2.96 -8.36 -12.59
C LYS A 337 -2.74 -9.85 -12.43
N LEU A 338 -3.62 -10.56 -11.73
CA LEU A 338 -3.50 -12.00 -11.52
C LEU A 338 -4.11 -12.81 -12.67
N SER A 339 -3.46 -13.90 -13.04
CA SER A 339 -3.96 -14.94 -13.96
C SER A 339 -3.57 -16.32 -13.42
N VAL A 340 -3.92 -17.41 -14.11
CA VAL A 340 -3.56 -18.78 -13.68
C VAL A 340 -2.64 -19.43 -14.70
N LYS A 341 -1.53 -19.99 -14.21
CA LYS A 341 -0.58 -20.78 -15.00
C LYS A 341 -0.12 -21.98 -14.20
N ASP A 342 -0.36 -23.18 -14.73
CA ASP A 342 0.00 -24.47 -14.11
C ASP A 342 -0.57 -24.65 -12.69
N GLY A 343 -1.79 -24.15 -12.47
CA GLY A 343 -2.49 -24.20 -11.17
C GLY A 343 -2.13 -23.05 -10.20
N ASP A 344 -1.03 -22.35 -10.44
CA ASP A 344 -0.60 -21.22 -9.63
C ASP A 344 -1.21 -19.91 -10.12
N LEU A 345 -1.44 -18.97 -9.19
CA LEU A 345 -1.73 -17.58 -9.53
C LEU A 345 -0.42 -16.90 -9.94
N VAL A 346 -0.43 -16.18 -11.07
CA VAL A 346 0.73 -15.44 -11.56
C VAL A 346 0.37 -14.01 -11.95
N ALA A 347 1.23 -13.06 -11.61
CA ALA A 347 1.18 -11.68 -12.08
C ALA A 347 2.11 -11.47 -13.29
N GLN A 348 1.87 -10.41 -14.07
CA GLN A 348 2.74 -10.04 -15.19
C GLN A 348 4.17 -9.71 -14.76
N SER A 349 4.36 -9.27 -13.51
CA SER A 349 5.67 -9.03 -12.90
C SER A 349 6.50 -10.30 -12.67
N GLY A 350 5.88 -11.48 -12.77
CA GLY A 350 6.50 -12.76 -12.40
C GLY A 350 6.25 -13.19 -10.96
N ALA A 351 5.53 -12.40 -10.15
CA ALA A 351 5.03 -12.87 -8.86
C ALA A 351 4.14 -14.10 -9.07
N ARG A 352 4.29 -15.10 -8.19
CA ARG A 352 3.64 -16.41 -8.33
C ARG A 352 3.22 -16.91 -6.94
N TYR A 353 1.98 -17.35 -6.80
CA TYR A 353 1.38 -17.79 -5.55
C TYR A 353 0.68 -19.14 -5.73
N ARG A 354 0.78 -20.01 -4.74
CA ARG A 354 0.09 -21.31 -4.71
C ARG A 354 -1.38 -21.19 -4.36
N VAL A 355 -1.70 -20.24 -3.48
CA VAL A 355 -3.06 -20.05 -2.97
C VAL A 355 -3.45 -18.58 -2.95
N LEU A 356 -4.72 -18.31 -3.22
CA LEU A 356 -5.35 -17.02 -2.95
C LEU A 356 -6.15 -17.14 -1.66
N PHE A 357 -5.75 -16.43 -0.61
CA PHE A 357 -6.41 -16.39 0.68
C PHE A 357 -7.40 -15.22 0.77
N LEU A 358 -8.62 -15.46 1.24
CA LEU A 358 -9.64 -14.44 1.48
C LEU A 358 -9.62 -14.02 2.95
N GLY A 359 -9.00 -12.88 3.23
CA GLY A 359 -8.87 -12.34 4.58
C GLY A 359 -9.40 -10.91 4.72
N GLY A 360 -8.99 -10.22 5.77
CA GLY A 360 -9.41 -8.83 6.06
C GLY A 360 -10.94 -8.64 5.99
N SER A 361 -11.38 -7.74 5.13
CA SER A 361 -12.80 -7.39 4.93
C SER A 361 -13.51 -8.23 3.86
N SER A 362 -12.87 -9.27 3.31
CA SER A 362 -13.38 -10.05 2.16
C SER A 362 -14.69 -10.82 2.42
N HIS A 363 -15.14 -10.92 3.67
CA HIS A 363 -16.48 -11.43 4.02
C HIS A 363 -17.62 -10.63 3.34
N ARG A 364 -17.35 -9.41 2.87
CA ARG A 364 -18.18 -8.68 1.91
C ARG A 364 -17.35 -8.33 0.68
N MET A 365 -17.83 -8.68 -0.50
CA MET A 365 -17.15 -8.41 -1.77
C MET A 365 -18.17 -8.18 -2.89
N SER A 366 -17.81 -7.41 -3.90
CA SER A 366 -18.68 -7.16 -5.05
C SER A 366 -18.87 -8.43 -5.89
N LEU A 367 -19.93 -8.44 -6.69
CA LEU A 367 -20.20 -9.49 -7.66
C LEU A 367 -19.10 -9.57 -8.73
N ALA A 368 -18.48 -8.43 -9.07
CA ALA A 368 -17.33 -8.39 -9.97
C ALA A 368 -16.14 -9.19 -9.40
N THR A 369 -15.78 -8.94 -8.14
CA THR A 369 -14.75 -9.70 -7.42
C THR A 369 -15.12 -11.17 -7.32
N LEU A 370 -16.34 -11.51 -6.91
CA LEU A 370 -16.77 -12.90 -6.78
C LEU A 370 -16.72 -13.65 -8.13
N ARG A 371 -17.12 -12.99 -9.24
CA ARG A 371 -16.97 -13.53 -10.61
C ARG A 371 -15.51 -13.75 -10.97
N ARG A 372 -14.62 -12.84 -10.57
CA ARG A 372 -13.19 -12.99 -10.80
C ARG A 372 -12.61 -14.18 -10.04
N LEU A 373 -12.95 -14.34 -8.77
CA LEU A 373 -12.56 -15.50 -7.96
C LEU A 373 -13.04 -16.81 -8.61
N HIS A 374 -14.30 -16.86 -9.06
CA HIS A 374 -14.83 -18.02 -9.78
C HIS A 374 -14.05 -18.32 -11.06
N ALA A 375 -13.69 -17.30 -11.83
CA ALA A 375 -12.91 -17.46 -13.06
C ALA A 375 -11.49 -17.99 -12.78
N LEU A 376 -10.80 -17.46 -11.77
CA LEU A 376 -9.48 -17.92 -11.35
C LEU A 376 -9.52 -19.37 -10.86
N ALA A 377 -10.49 -19.71 -9.99
CA ALA A 377 -10.68 -21.09 -9.55
C ALA A 377 -10.98 -22.02 -10.74
N GLY A 378 -11.88 -21.60 -11.63
CA GLY A 378 -12.22 -22.35 -12.85
C GLY A 378 -11.01 -22.65 -13.74
N ALA A 379 -10.06 -21.71 -13.82
CA ALA A 379 -8.82 -21.85 -14.57
C ALA A 379 -7.76 -22.75 -13.89
N GLY A 380 -7.88 -23.02 -12.59
CA GLY A 380 -6.96 -23.92 -11.86
C GLY A 380 -6.54 -23.44 -10.47
N ALA A 381 -6.85 -22.21 -10.08
CA ALA A 381 -6.39 -21.66 -8.81
C ALA A 381 -6.99 -22.39 -7.60
N THR A 382 -6.22 -22.44 -6.50
CA THR A 382 -6.72 -22.80 -5.17
C THR A 382 -7.07 -21.51 -4.43
N ILE A 383 -8.33 -21.39 -4.00
CA ILE A 383 -8.83 -20.29 -3.17
C ILE A 383 -9.13 -20.81 -1.78
N VAL A 384 -8.67 -20.10 -0.74
CA VAL A 384 -8.87 -20.46 0.66
C VAL A 384 -9.62 -19.35 1.35
N GLY A 385 -10.77 -19.66 1.95
CA GLY A 385 -11.53 -18.67 2.68
C GLY A 385 -12.99 -19.05 2.86
N GLN A 386 -13.64 -18.34 3.78
CA GLN A 386 -15.08 -18.50 4.01
C GLN A 386 -15.89 -17.83 2.89
N ALA A 387 -17.10 -18.34 2.68
CA ALA A 387 -18.04 -17.75 1.74
C ALA A 387 -18.36 -16.29 2.11
N PRO A 388 -18.34 -15.35 1.15
CA PRO A 388 -18.77 -13.99 1.43
C PRO A 388 -20.27 -13.95 1.73
N ALA A 389 -20.65 -13.12 2.71
CA ALA A 389 -22.03 -13.04 3.18
C ALA A 389 -22.93 -12.21 2.25
N ALA A 390 -22.40 -11.12 1.69
CA ALA A 390 -23.15 -10.21 0.83
C ALA A 390 -22.23 -9.32 -0.01
N SER A 391 -22.80 -8.75 -1.08
CA SER A 391 -22.17 -7.61 -1.76
C SER A 391 -22.34 -6.31 -0.96
N PRO A 392 -21.32 -5.44 -0.93
CA PRO A 392 -21.45 -4.08 -0.45
C PRO A 392 -22.03 -3.09 -1.49
N ALA A 393 -22.05 -3.45 -2.78
CA ALA A 393 -22.45 -2.57 -3.89
C ALA A 393 -23.96 -2.62 -4.16
N LEU A 394 -24.53 -1.50 -4.58
CA LEU A 394 -25.98 -1.37 -4.80
C LEU A 394 -26.45 -2.03 -6.10
N ALA A 395 -25.64 -1.94 -7.15
CA ALA A 395 -26.01 -2.41 -8.49
C ALA A 395 -25.84 -3.93 -8.69
N ASP A 396 -25.27 -4.62 -7.71
CA ASP A 396 -25.04 -6.06 -7.79
C ASP A 396 -26.34 -6.85 -7.71
N ASP A 397 -26.48 -7.84 -8.60
CA ASP A 397 -27.61 -8.76 -8.61
C ASP A 397 -27.48 -9.78 -7.44
N PRO A 398 -28.36 -9.72 -6.43
CA PRO A 398 -28.26 -10.60 -5.26
C PRO A 398 -28.58 -12.07 -5.58
N VAL A 399 -29.35 -12.34 -6.64
CA VAL A 399 -29.66 -13.71 -7.07
C VAL A 399 -28.42 -14.33 -7.71
N GLN A 400 -27.76 -13.60 -8.60
CA GLN A 400 -26.50 -14.05 -9.20
C GLN A 400 -25.39 -14.21 -8.17
N PHE A 401 -25.30 -13.28 -7.21
CA PHE A 401 -24.35 -13.37 -6.11
C PHE A 401 -24.54 -14.66 -5.32
N LYS A 402 -25.77 -14.92 -4.81
CA LYS A 402 -26.09 -16.14 -4.06
C LYS A 402 -25.85 -17.41 -4.87
N ALA A 403 -26.21 -17.42 -6.15
CA ALA A 403 -25.99 -18.57 -7.02
C ALA A 403 -24.49 -18.84 -7.24
N LEU A 404 -23.67 -17.80 -7.36
CA LEU A 404 -22.22 -17.94 -7.51
C LEU A 404 -21.55 -18.38 -6.19
N VAL A 405 -21.97 -17.84 -5.05
CA VAL A 405 -21.54 -18.33 -3.73
C VAL A 405 -21.86 -19.81 -3.58
N LYS A 406 -23.08 -20.26 -3.90
CA LYS A 406 -23.46 -21.69 -3.81
C LYS A 406 -22.61 -22.59 -4.71
N ARG A 407 -22.19 -22.10 -5.88
CA ARG A 407 -21.32 -22.85 -6.81
C ARG A 407 -19.88 -22.98 -6.29
N MET A 408 -19.39 -21.97 -5.59
CA MET A 408 -18.02 -21.94 -5.06
C MET A 408 -17.90 -22.55 -3.66
N TRP A 409 -18.94 -22.46 -2.84
CA TRP A 409 -19.03 -23.03 -1.51
C TRP A 409 -20.28 -23.92 -1.43
N SER A 410 -20.11 -25.22 -1.71
CA SER A 410 -21.19 -26.20 -1.73
C SER A 410 -21.74 -26.59 -0.34
N GLY A 411 -21.06 -26.15 0.73
CA GLY A 411 -21.26 -26.61 2.11
C GLY A 411 -20.25 -27.67 2.55
N ALA A 412 -19.52 -28.29 1.62
CA ALA A 412 -18.40 -29.18 1.93
C ALA A 412 -17.14 -28.38 2.33
N PRO A 413 -16.18 -29.00 3.05
CA PRO A 413 -14.89 -28.38 3.37
C PRO A 413 -14.11 -27.92 2.13
N GLN A 414 -14.28 -28.60 1.00
CA GLN A 414 -13.70 -28.23 -0.28
C GLN A 414 -14.73 -28.38 -1.39
N THR A 415 -14.74 -27.42 -2.32
CA THR A 415 -15.57 -27.46 -3.54
C THR A 415 -14.66 -27.39 -4.76
N ARG A 416 -14.79 -28.32 -5.69
CA ARG A 416 -14.09 -28.27 -6.98
C ARG A 416 -14.79 -27.25 -7.88
N VAL A 417 -14.03 -26.32 -8.46
CA VAL A 417 -14.55 -25.29 -9.37
C VAL A 417 -13.70 -25.34 -10.64
N GLY A 418 -14.25 -25.93 -11.71
CA GLY A 418 -13.49 -26.19 -12.94
C GLY A 418 -12.22 -27.02 -12.68
N LYS A 419 -11.07 -26.48 -13.04
CA LYS A 419 -9.75 -27.11 -12.83
C LYS A 419 -9.19 -26.89 -11.42
N GLY A 420 -9.67 -25.89 -10.70
CA GLY A 420 -9.20 -25.54 -9.36
C GLY A 420 -10.18 -25.93 -8.26
N ARG A 421 -10.04 -25.27 -7.11
CA ARG A 421 -10.84 -25.57 -5.91
C ARG A 421 -10.98 -24.34 -5.01
N VAL A 422 -12.03 -24.39 -4.22
CA VAL A 422 -12.29 -23.45 -3.11
C VAL A 422 -12.31 -24.27 -1.83
N VAL A 423 -11.46 -23.92 -0.87
CA VAL A 423 -11.38 -24.55 0.45
C VAL A 423 -12.05 -23.62 1.47
N ASN A 424 -13.09 -24.11 2.13
CA ASN A 424 -13.81 -23.39 3.16
C ASN A 424 -13.08 -23.51 4.50
N GLY A 425 -12.21 -22.55 4.80
CA GLY A 425 -11.42 -22.55 6.02
C GLY A 425 -10.64 -21.24 6.20
N ARG A 426 -9.92 -21.14 7.31
CA ARG A 426 -9.03 -20.00 7.64
C ARG A 426 -7.56 -20.41 7.82
N ASP A 427 -7.28 -21.70 7.94
CA ASP A 427 -5.92 -22.23 8.10
C ASP A 427 -5.25 -22.37 6.72
N VAL A 428 -4.56 -21.31 6.29
CA VAL A 428 -3.88 -21.28 4.99
C VAL A 428 -2.70 -22.25 4.91
N GLU A 429 -1.99 -22.50 6.02
CA GLU A 429 -0.82 -23.39 6.03
C GLU A 429 -1.21 -24.87 5.89
N SER A 430 -2.29 -25.29 6.54
CA SER A 430 -2.85 -26.64 6.33
C SER A 430 -3.27 -26.84 4.88
N VAL A 431 -3.84 -25.82 4.23
CA VAL A 431 -4.18 -25.91 2.80
C VAL A 431 -2.92 -25.98 1.93
N LEU A 432 -1.89 -25.17 2.21
CA LEU A 432 -0.61 -25.26 1.51
C LEU A 432 -0.02 -26.68 1.57
N ALA A 433 -0.02 -27.31 2.74
CA ALA A 433 0.39 -28.70 2.88
C ALA A 433 -0.48 -29.66 2.05
N SER A 434 -1.80 -29.46 2.03
CA SER A 434 -2.73 -30.29 1.24
C SER A 434 -2.52 -30.20 -0.28
N VAL A 435 -1.89 -29.12 -0.75
CA VAL A 435 -1.54 -28.94 -2.17
C VAL A 435 -0.09 -29.34 -2.48
N GLY A 436 0.61 -29.94 -1.52
CA GLY A 436 1.99 -30.39 -1.67
C GLY A 436 3.02 -29.26 -1.61
N GLN A 437 2.65 -28.09 -1.07
CA GLN A 437 3.60 -27.01 -0.84
C GLN A 437 4.25 -27.21 0.53
N GLU A 438 5.57 -27.40 0.54
CA GLU A 438 6.37 -27.48 1.76
C GLU A 438 6.61 -26.08 2.34
N PRO A 439 6.74 -25.96 3.69
CA PRO A 439 7.16 -24.73 4.35
C PRO A 439 8.38 -24.10 3.68
N ASP A 440 8.32 -22.79 3.44
CA ASP A 440 9.48 -22.06 2.88
C ASP A 440 10.60 -21.94 3.92
N VAL A 441 10.22 -21.81 5.20
CA VAL A 441 11.13 -21.89 6.34
C VAL A 441 10.53 -22.74 7.47
N GLU A 442 11.39 -23.50 8.14
CA GLU A 442 11.05 -24.14 9.42
C GLU A 442 11.69 -23.36 10.57
N ILE A 443 10.87 -22.92 11.52
CA ILE A 443 11.32 -22.20 12.71
C ILE A 443 11.14 -23.13 13.91
N ALA A 444 12.25 -23.46 14.58
CA ALA A 444 12.23 -24.39 15.71
C ALA A 444 11.32 -23.86 16.85
N PRO A 445 10.49 -24.71 17.50
CA PRO A 445 9.53 -24.29 18.52
C PRO A 445 10.15 -23.63 19.76
N SER A 446 11.44 -23.85 20.02
CA SER A 446 12.18 -23.33 21.19
C SER A 446 12.68 -21.90 21.01
N ALA A 447 12.52 -21.29 19.83
CA ALA A 447 12.84 -19.89 19.65
C ALA A 447 11.77 -19.04 20.35
N GLU A 448 12.06 -18.57 21.57
CA GLU A 448 11.36 -17.45 22.22
C GLU A 448 11.41 -16.14 21.40
N SER A 449 12.01 -16.19 20.21
CA SER A 449 12.29 -15.06 19.34
C SER A 449 11.51 -15.15 18.03
N PRO A 450 10.78 -14.10 17.62
CA PRO A 450 10.11 -14.09 16.33
C PRO A 450 11.13 -13.88 15.21
N LEU A 451 11.73 -14.95 14.69
CA LEU A 451 12.53 -14.88 13.46
C LEU A 451 11.65 -14.39 12.30
N LEU A 452 12.11 -13.35 11.60
CA LEU A 452 11.47 -12.89 10.37
C LEU A 452 12.36 -13.22 9.18
N PHE A 453 11.74 -13.48 8.02
CA PHE A 453 12.47 -13.79 6.81
C PHE A 453 11.87 -13.12 5.57
N VAL A 454 12.70 -12.94 4.56
CA VAL A 454 12.33 -12.57 3.19
C VAL A 454 13.03 -13.51 2.24
N HIS A 455 12.30 -14.09 1.30
CA HIS A 455 12.83 -14.98 0.28
C HIS A 455 12.82 -14.28 -1.08
N ARG A 456 13.99 -14.18 -1.71
CA ARG A 456 14.19 -13.75 -3.09
C ARG A 456 14.60 -14.94 -3.95
N ARG A 457 13.88 -15.21 -5.03
CA ARG A 457 14.26 -16.21 -6.02
C ARG A 457 15.06 -15.57 -7.15
N LEU A 458 16.26 -16.08 -7.38
CA LEU A 458 17.17 -15.69 -8.46
C LEU A 458 17.00 -16.65 -9.65
N ALA A 459 17.78 -16.44 -10.72
CA ALA A 459 17.77 -17.33 -11.88
C ALA A 459 18.45 -18.68 -11.60
N ASP A 460 19.43 -18.68 -10.70
CA ASP A 460 20.35 -19.78 -10.40
C ASP A 460 20.41 -20.13 -8.91
N GLY A 461 19.49 -19.61 -8.10
CA GLY A 461 19.42 -19.92 -6.67
C GLY A 461 18.35 -19.16 -5.90
N ASP A 462 18.39 -19.30 -4.59
CA ASP A 462 17.48 -18.67 -3.65
C ASP A 462 18.28 -17.87 -2.62
N LEU A 463 17.73 -16.74 -2.20
CA LEU A 463 18.32 -15.83 -1.21
C LEU A 463 17.33 -15.61 -0.09
N TYR A 464 17.77 -15.86 1.14
CA TYR A 464 16.99 -15.63 2.34
C TYR A 464 17.65 -14.53 3.17
N PHE A 465 16.91 -13.45 3.42
CA PHE A 465 17.21 -12.53 4.51
C PHE A 465 16.53 -13.06 5.77
N VAL A 466 17.27 -13.13 6.87
CA VAL A 466 16.76 -13.60 8.16
C VAL A 466 17.19 -12.62 9.25
N THR A 467 16.26 -12.20 10.10
CA THR A 467 16.55 -11.33 11.24
C THR A 467 16.01 -11.92 12.54
N ASN A 468 16.88 -12.02 13.54
CA ASN A 468 16.53 -12.40 14.90
C ASN A 468 15.99 -11.16 15.64
N ARG A 469 14.78 -11.27 16.19
CA ARG A 469 14.08 -10.16 16.84
C ARG A 469 14.15 -10.21 18.37
N SER A 470 14.92 -11.14 18.95
CA SER A 470 15.13 -11.22 20.40
C SER A 470 16.25 -10.30 20.84
N ALA A 471 16.16 -9.85 22.09
CA ALA A 471 17.28 -9.18 22.77
C ALA A 471 18.45 -10.13 23.11
N LYS A 472 18.25 -11.45 22.99
CA LYS A 472 19.30 -12.47 23.17
C LYS A 472 20.09 -12.62 21.86
N ALA A 473 21.41 -12.47 21.96
CA ALA A 473 22.35 -12.65 20.86
C ALA A 473 22.44 -14.10 20.40
#